data_AF-A0A3N8FWD0-F1
#
_entry.id   AF-A0A3N8FWD0-F1
#
_cell.length_a   1.000
_cell.length_b   1.000
_cell.length_c   1.000
_cell.angle_alpha   90.00
_cell.angle_beta   90.00
_cell.angle_gamma   90.00
#
_symmetry.space_group_name_H-M   'P 1'
#
loop_
_entity.id
_entity.type
_entity.pdbx_description
1 polymer ?
#
loop_
_entity_poly.entity_id
_entity_poly.type
_entity_poly.pdbx_seq_one_letter_code
_entity_poly.pdbx_strand_id
1 'polypeptide(L)'
;MHAYGAVTISQIMHSGVLTQATRYKNSTVAPSAIQPPGEQLATYCGSDGYRFPLEMSYATIVDANSRFAETARRAASIEGFDSIKLHAANGYLLDQFISSAPNQRTYRWGRDTRSQLTFVREVIYAVSATIDDETVLGIRASPGNVNNFASLRENGERDAEAIVGTLTGSDVDYIYTTLYRGWQPTFPVQPGSLAELARSYAPSVPVIAYSDLLTRFSSAHGSCNVAPQSIKSVRRKL
;
A
#
# COMPACT_ATOMS: atom_id res chain seq x y z
N MET A 1 3.38 6.72 23.43
CA MET A 1 2.53 5.57 23.03
C MET A 1 2.95 4.30 23.78
N HIS A 2 4.21 3.89 23.72
CA HIS A 2 4.69 2.70 24.45
C HIS A 2 4.49 2.73 25.96
N ALA A 3 4.61 3.89 26.61
CA ALA A 3 4.34 4.06 28.05
C ALA A 3 2.91 3.64 28.46
N TYR A 4 1.99 3.55 27.51
CA TYR A 4 0.60 3.09 27.71
C TYR A 4 0.36 1.69 27.13
N GLY A 5 1.42 0.93 26.80
CA GLY A 5 1.33 -0.42 26.24
C GLY A 5 0.89 -0.49 24.77
N ALA A 6 0.75 0.65 24.08
CA ALA A 6 0.36 0.69 22.69
C ALA A 6 1.53 0.30 21.77
N VAL A 7 1.21 -0.46 20.72
CA VAL A 7 2.14 -0.74 19.63
C VAL A 7 2.07 0.38 18.60
N THR A 8 3.22 0.75 18.05
CA THR A 8 3.37 1.85 17.10
C THR A 8 3.74 1.32 15.72
N ILE A 9 3.10 1.86 14.69
CA ILE A 9 3.33 1.48 13.29
C ILE A 9 3.67 2.75 12.50
N SER A 10 4.84 2.78 11.87
CA SER A 10 5.23 3.85 10.96
C SER A 10 4.84 3.50 9.52
N GLN A 11 3.96 4.30 8.90
CA GLN A 11 3.60 4.12 7.50
C GLN A 11 4.55 4.93 6.61
N ILE A 12 5.33 4.24 5.79
CA ILE A 12 6.24 4.87 4.82
C ILE A 12 5.53 4.99 3.47
N MET A 13 5.50 6.21 2.94
CA MET A 13 4.79 6.51 1.70
C MET A 13 5.55 7.50 0.84
N HIS A 14 5.27 7.45 -0.46
CA HIS A 14 5.68 8.43 -1.44
C HIS A 14 4.50 8.71 -2.36
N SER A 15 4.03 9.96 -2.46
CA SER A 15 2.78 10.26 -3.17
C SER A 15 2.90 10.20 -4.69
N GLY A 16 4.12 10.19 -5.22
CA GLY A 16 4.37 10.09 -6.66
C GLY A 16 3.71 11.27 -7.39
N VAL A 17 2.97 10.99 -8.46
CA VAL A 17 2.25 12.03 -9.21
C VAL A 17 1.17 12.76 -8.42
N LEU A 18 0.62 12.14 -7.36
CA LEU A 18 -0.41 12.76 -6.51
C LEU A 18 0.16 13.78 -5.51
N THR A 19 1.46 14.07 -5.56
CA THR A 19 2.07 15.14 -4.74
C THR A 19 1.56 16.50 -5.20
N GLN A 20 0.83 17.22 -4.34
CA GLN A 20 0.21 18.51 -4.69
C GLN A 20 1.17 19.69 -4.43
N ALA A 21 1.92 19.62 -3.32
CA ALA A 21 2.90 20.62 -2.94
C ALA A 21 4.11 19.98 -2.25
N THR A 22 5.29 20.55 -2.47
CA THR A 22 6.54 20.20 -1.78
C THR A 22 7.42 21.43 -1.71
N ARG A 23 8.11 21.62 -0.58
CA ARG A 23 9.06 22.73 -0.37
C ARG A 23 10.40 22.50 -1.10
N TYR A 24 10.69 21.26 -1.50
CA TYR A 24 12.03 20.86 -1.94
C TYR A 24 12.18 20.71 -3.45
N LYS A 25 11.08 20.46 -4.16
CA LYS A 25 11.07 20.24 -5.62
C LYS A 25 9.85 20.88 -6.24
N ASN A 26 9.95 21.28 -7.51
CA ASN A 26 8.81 21.84 -8.25
C ASN A 26 8.12 20.81 -9.16
N SER A 27 8.64 19.58 -9.22
CA SER A 27 8.11 18.49 -10.03
C SER A 27 7.80 17.24 -9.20
N THR A 28 6.90 16.42 -9.73
CA THR A 28 6.56 15.10 -9.21
C THR A 28 7.17 14.03 -10.09
N VAL A 29 7.17 12.78 -9.61
CA VAL A 29 7.70 11.63 -10.34
C VAL A 29 6.69 10.49 -10.35
N ALA A 30 6.72 9.68 -11.40
CA ALA A 30 5.84 8.53 -11.60
C ALA A 30 6.50 7.48 -12.51
N PRO A 31 5.98 6.25 -12.59
CA PRO A 31 6.46 5.25 -13.54
C PRO A 31 6.36 5.69 -15.01
N SER A 32 5.41 6.56 -15.37
CA SER A 32 5.25 7.13 -16.71
C SER A 32 4.80 8.59 -16.64
N ALA A 33 5.08 9.37 -17.69
CA ALA A 33 4.71 10.80 -17.79
C ALA A 33 3.21 10.99 -18.10
N ILE A 34 2.33 10.47 -17.23
CA ILE A 34 0.88 10.48 -17.40
C ILE A 34 0.25 11.35 -16.31
N GLN A 35 -0.56 12.31 -16.73
CA GLN A 35 -1.33 13.15 -15.81
C GLN A 35 -2.48 12.32 -15.20
N PRO A 36 -2.63 12.28 -13.87
CA PRO A 36 -3.68 11.51 -13.24
C PRO A 36 -5.00 12.30 -13.30
N PRO A 37 -6.15 11.62 -13.33
CA PRO A 37 -7.44 12.28 -13.30
C PRO A 37 -7.73 12.91 -11.94
N GLY A 38 -8.73 13.80 -11.91
CA GLY A 38 -9.21 14.45 -10.70
C GLY A 38 -8.51 15.76 -10.37
N GLU A 39 -8.94 16.36 -9.26
CA GLU A 39 -8.48 17.66 -8.80
C GLU A 39 -7.65 17.54 -7.52
N GLN A 40 -6.77 18.53 -7.32
CA GLN A 40 -6.04 18.68 -6.08
C GLN A 40 -6.99 19.14 -4.97
N LEU A 41 -6.66 18.80 -3.72
CA LEU A 41 -7.47 19.15 -2.56
C LEU A 41 -6.90 20.41 -1.92
N ALA A 42 -7.74 21.42 -1.67
CA ALA A 42 -7.33 22.67 -1.04
C ALA A 42 -6.62 22.46 0.31
N THR A 43 -7.04 21.46 1.09
CA THR A 43 -6.41 21.07 2.37
C THR A 43 -4.92 20.68 2.22
N TYR A 44 -4.50 20.25 1.03
CA TYR A 44 -3.11 19.91 0.71
C TYR A 44 -2.44 20.96 -0.19
N CYS A 45 -2.88 22.23 -0.07
CA CYS A 45 -2.40 23.37 -0.87
C CYS A 45 -2.70 23.23 -2.38
N GLY A 46 -3.67 22.37 -2.73
CA GLY A 46 -4.16 22.21 -4.08
C GLY A 46 -4.99 23.40 -4.56
N SER A 47 -4.93 23.68 -5.86
CA SER A 47 -5.76 24.74 -6.48
C SER A 47 -6.34 24.36 -7.84
N ASP A 48 -5.75 23.39 -8.54
CA ASP A 48 -6.13 22.99 -9.89
C ASP A 48 -6.11 21.46 -10.05
N GLY A 49 -6.15 20.97 -11.30
CA GLY A 49 -5.83 19.58 -11.63
C GLY A 49 -4.39 19.19 -11.26
N TYR A 50 -4.14 17.88 -11.21
CA TYR A 50 -2.78 17.36 -11.00
C TYR A 50 -1.84 17.73 -12.14
N ARG A 51 -0.55 17.90 -11.85
CA ARG A 51 0.47 18.22 -12.87
C ARG A 51 1.00 16.95 -13.54
N PHE A 52 1.54 17.08 -14.75
CA PHE A 52 2.31 16.00 -15.37
C PHE A 52 3.54 15.65 -14.52
N PRO A 53 3.78 14.36 -14.24
CA PRO A 53 4.99 13.92 -13.56
C PRO A 53 6.16 13.80 -14.53
N LEU A 54 7.38 13.82 -14.00
CA LEU A 54 8.54 13.29 -14.70
C LEU A 54 8.50 11.76 -14.64
N GLU A 55 8.71 11.10 -15.78
CA GLU A 55 8.92 9.66 -15.79
C GLU A 55 10.20 9.32 -15.02
N MET A 56 10.11 8.36 -14.10
CA MET A 56 11.26 7.91 -13.33
C MET A 56 12.25 7.15 -14.21
N SER A 57 13.48 7.67 -14.27
CA SER A 57 14.62 6.95 -14.83
C SER A 57 14.97 5.72 -13.98
N TYR A 58 15.78 4.80 -14.53
CA TYR A 58 16.33 3.68 -13.77
C TYR A 58 17.01 4.15 -12.46
N ALA A 59 17.86 5.19 -12.55
CA ALA A 59 18.56 5.75 -11.40
C ALA A 59 17.58 6.31 -10.36
N THR A 60 16.51 6.96 -10.80
CA THR A 60 15.48 7.52 -9.91
C THR A 60 14.70 6.42 -9.18
N ILE A 61 14.46 5.28 -9.82
CA ILE A 61 13.78 4.12 -9.19
C ILE A 61 14.71 3.46 -8.16
N VAL A 62 15.98 3.28 -8.48
CA VAL A 62 16.99 2.75 -7.55
C VAL A 62 17.20 3.67 -6.35
N ASP A 63 17.26 4.99 -6.56
CA ASP A 63 17.31 5.97 -5.48
C ASP A 63 16.04 5.92 -4.61
N ALA A 64 14.85 5.84 -5.21
CA ALA A 64 13.60 5.69 -4.47
C ALA A 64 13.59 4.42 -3.61
N ASN A 65 14.02 3.28 -4.17
CA ASN A 65 14.15 2.03 -3.43
C ASN A 65 15.06 2.18 -2.19
N SER A 66 16.24 2.76 -2.41
CA SER A 66 17.22 3.00 -1.34
C SER A 66 16.67 3.95 -0.27
N ARG A 67 15.87 4.95 -0.65
CA ARG A 67 15.22 5.88 0.28
C ARG A 67 14.12 5.21 1.10
N PHE A 68 13.37 4.26 0.54
CA PHE A 68 12.41 3.47 1.32
C PHE A 68 13.12 2.68 2.43
N ALA A 69 14.20 1.96 2.07
CA ALA A 69 15.00 1.20 3.01
C ALA A 69 15.60 2.11 4.11
N GLU A 70 16.28 3.19 3.73
CA GLU A 70 16.88 4.10 4.71
C GLU A 70 15.83 4.76 5.62
N THR A 71 14.64 5.07 5.09
CA THR A 71 13.54 5.60 5.92
C THR A 71 13.04 4.55 6.91
N ALA A 72 12.91 3.29 6.49
CA ALA A 72 12.50 2.19 7.35
C ALA A 72 13.52 1.92 8.44
N ARG A 73 14.81 1.89 8.10
CA ARG A 73 15.90 1.77 9.05
C ARG A 73 15.83 2.84 10.13
N ARG A 74 15.64 4.10 9.75
CA ARG A 74 15.52 5.22 10.71
C ARG A 74 14.28 5.04 11.61
N ALA A 75 13.13 4.74 11.03
CA ALA A 75 11.90 4.56 11.80
C ALA A 75 12.01 3.39 12.80
N ALA A 76 12.57 2.25 12.40
CA ALA A 76 12.74 1.11 13.30
C ALA A 76 13.83 1.38 14.36
N SER A 77 15.06 1.69 13.92
CA SER A 77 16.23 1.70 14.82
C SER A 77 16.41 2.99 15.64
N ILE A 78 16.00 4.15 15.12
CA ILE A 78 16.22 5.45 15.78
C ILE A 78 14.98 5.84 16.57
N GLU A 79 13.80 5.70 15.95
CA GLU A 79 12.53 6.15 16.54
C GLU A 79 11.81 5.04 17.33
N GLY A 80 12.27 3.79 17.20
CA GLY A 80 11.76 2.66 17.98
C GLY A 80 10.35 2.20 17.60
N PHE A 81 9.93 2.41 16.34
CA PHE A 81 8.64 1.89 15.88
C PHE A 81 8.66 0.35 15.86
N ASP A 82 7.64 -0.28 16.47
CA ASP A 82 7.54 -1.75 16.51
C ASP A 82 7.25 -2.37 15.13
N SER A 83 6.74 -1.55 14.20
CA SER A 83 6.39 -2.01 12.86
C SER A 83 6.54 -0.93 11.79
N ILE A 84 7.00 -1.37 10.62
CA ILE A 84 7.04 -0.59 9.39
C ILE A 84 5.92 -1.03 8.47
N LYS A 85 5.17 -0.09 7.92
CA LYS A 85 4.11 -0.36 6.94
C LYS A 85 4.39 0.35 5.62
N LEU A 86 4.60 -0.41 4.55
CA LEU A 86 4.75 0.12 3.20
C LEU A 86 3.39 0.52 2.61
N HIS A 87 3.30 1.72 2.02
CA HIS A 87 2.07 2.19 1.40
C HIS A 87 2.02 1.88 -0.11
N ALA A 88 1.43 0.74 -0.48
CA ALA A 88 1.17 0.32 -1.86
C ALA A 88 -0.33 0.34 -2.18
N ALA A 89 -0.95 1.49 -1.92
CA ALA A 89 -2.39 1.69 -2.05
C ALA A 89 -2.69 3.14 -2.44
N ASN A 90 -3.96 3.41 -2.72
CA ASN A 90 -4.56 4.72 -2.89
C ASN A 90 -4.02 5.52 -4.08
N GLY A 91 -3.43 4.88 -5.08
CA GLY A 91 -2.85 5.57 -6.24
C GLY A 91 -1.52 6.27 -5.96
N TYR A 92 -0.85 5.99 -4.83
CA TYR A 92 0.49 6.52 -4.53
C TYR A 92 1.61 5.73 -5.21
N LEU A 93 2.87 6.12 -5.05
CA LEU A 93 3.97 5.68 -5.92
C LEU A 93 4.06 4.15 -6.10
N LEU A 94 4.08 3.38 -5.01
CA LEU A 94 4.15 1.91 -5.12
C LEU A 94 2.92 1.36 -5.85
N ASP A 95 1.73 1.92 -5.61
CA ASP A 95 0.47 1.56 -6.26
C ASP A 95 0.43 1.98 -7.75
N GLN A 96 1.10 3.08 -8.10
CA GLN A 96 1.29 3.54 -9.47
C GLN A 96 2.13 2.54 -10.27
N PHE A 97 3.15 1.91 -9.66
CA PHE A 97 3.90 0.85 -10.34
C PHE A 97 3.09 -0.43 -10.54
N ILE A 98 2.20 -0.77 -9.61
CA ILE A 98 1.35 -1.96 -9.71
C ILE A 98 0.27 -1.79 -10.80
N SER A 99 -0.26 -0.58 -10.99
CA SER A 99 -1.43 -0.33 -11.84
C SER A 99 -1.06 -0.12 -13.32
N SER A 100 -1.79 -0.76 -14.25
CA SER A 100 -1.61 -0.64 -15.71
C SER A 100 -1.74 0.81 -16.21
N ALA A 101 -2.83 1.49 -15.84
CA ALA A 101 -3.13 2.83 -16.32
C ALA A 101 -1.99 3.84 -16.09
N PRO A 102 -1.46 4.04 -14.86
CA PRO A 102 -0.36 4.98 -14.63
C PRO A 102 1.03 4.46 -15.02
N ASN A 103 1.18 3.17 -15.36
CA ASN A 103 2.47 2.55 -15.67
C ASN A 103 2.48 1.92 -17.07
N GLN A 104 2.95 2.70 -18.05
CA GLN A 104 3.06 2.31 -19.46
C GLN A 104 4.50 1.91 -19.83
N ARG A 105 5.31 1.52 -18.85
CA ARG A 105 6.71 1.11 -19.10
C ARG A 105 6.74 -0.23 -19.82
N THR A 106 7.66 -0.39 -20.76
CA THR A 106 7.75 -1.60 -21.61
C THR A 106 8.82 -2.60 -21.17
N TYR A 107 9.45 -2.38 -20.02
CA TYR A 107 10.61 -3.15 -19.53
C TYR A 107 10.42 -3.59 -18.06
N ARG A 108 11.53 -3.72 -17.31
CA ARG A 108 11.67 -4.34 -15.96
C ARG A 108 10.53 -4.07 -14.98
N TRP A 109 9.93 -2.89 -15.01
CA TRP A 109 8.90 -2.48 -14.05
C TRP A 109 7.52 -2.21 -14.64
N GLY A 110 7.19 -2.68 -15.86
CA GLY A 110 5.86 -2.44 -16.43
C GLY A 110 5.42 -3.28 -17.64
N ARG A 111 6.32 -4.06 -18.25
CA ARG A 111 6.04 -4.89 -19.43
C ARG A 111 4.82 -5.81 -19.31
N ASP A 112 4.59 -6.34 -18.11
CA ASP A 112 3.55 -7.32 -17.77
C ASP A 112 3.18 -7.21 -16.27
N THR A 113 2.09 -7.86 -15.83
CA THR A 113 1.61 -7.83 -14.44
C THR A 113 2.70 -8.21 -13.42
N ARG A 114 3.54 -9.20 -13.74
CA ARG A 114 4.63 -9.64 -12.86
C ARG A 114 5.72 -8.57 -12.75
N SER A 115 6.03 -7.89 -13.85
CA SER A 115 7.02 -6.81 -13.89
C SER A 115 6.52 -5.55 -13.16
N GLN A 116 5.22 -5.24 -13.21
CA GLN A 116 4.60 -4.13 -12.45
C GLN A 116 4.81 -4.29 -10.93
N LEU A 117 4.76 -5.53 -10.45
CA LEU A 117 5.01 -5.88 -9.05
C LEU A 117 6.49 -5.92 -8.67
N THR A 118 7.41 -5.85 -9.64
CA THR A 118 8.85 -5.99 -9.38
C THR A 118 9.38 -4.88 -8.49
N PHE A 119 8.96 -3.63 -8.71
CA PHE A 119 9.43 -2.51 -7.89
C PHE A 119 8.99 -2.66 -6.42
N VAL A 120 7.74 -3.10 -6.19
CA VAL A 120 7.22 -3.31 -4.84
C VAL A 120 7.96 -4.44 -4.12
N ARG A 121 8.28 -5.53 -4.83
CA ARG A 121 9.09 -6.63 -4.28
C ARG A 121 10.51 -6.18 -3.94
N GLU A 122 11.14 -5.38 -4.79
CA GLU A 122 12.46 -4.80 -4.54
C GLU A 122 12.45 -3.91 -3.29
N VAL A 123 11.39 -3.13 -3.10
CA VAL A 123 11.20 -2.29 -1.91
C VAL A 123 10.97 -3.12 -0.65
N ILE A 124 10.12 -4.15 -0.72
CA ILE A 124 9.91 -5.08 0.42
C ILE A 124 11.24 -5.70 0.83
N TYR A 125 11.99 -6.25 -0.13
CA TYR A 125 13.29 -6.88 0.13
C TYR A 125 14.33 -5.90 0.70
N ALA A 126 14.43 -4.70 0.12
CA ALA A 126 15.39 -3.71 0.62
C ALA A 126 15.06 -3.23 2.04
N VAL A 127 13.77 -3.17 2.38
CA VAL A 127 13.30 -2.80 3.71
C VAL A 127 13.48 -3.94 4.70
N SER A 128 13.10 -5.18 4.35
CA SER A 128 13.30 -6.35 5.22
C SER A 128 14.77 -6.55 5.55
N ALA A 129 15.67 -6.32 4.59
CA ALA A 129 17.11 -6.47 4.79
C ALA A 129 17.75 -5.40 5.70
N THR A 130 17.06 -4.31 6.04
CA THR A 130 17.64 -3.21 6.84
C THR A 130 17.00 -3.01 8.21
N ILE A 131 15.83 -3.59 8.45
CA ILE A 131 15.17 -3.58 9.76
C ILE A 131 15.64 -4.81 10.56
N ASP A 132 15.54 -4.74 11.88
CA ASP A 132 15.88 -5.89 12.73
C ASP A 132 14.79 -6.97 12.68
N ASP A 133 15.14 -8.18 13.15
CA ASP A 133 14.23 -9.32 13.19
C ASP A 133 13.05 -9.15 14.17
N GLU A 134 13.06 -8.14 15.04
CA GLU A 134 11.94 -7.88 15.94
C GLU A 134 10.92 -6.90 15.32
N THR A 135 11.33 -6.14 14.32
CA THR A 135 10.49 -5.17 13.62
C THR A 135 9.55 -5.87 12.65
N VAL A 136 8.24 -5.68 12.84
CA VAL A 136 7.21 -6.26 11.96
C VAL A 136 7.08 -5.44 10.68
N LEU A 137 7.15 -6.07 9.51
CA LEU A 137 6.96 -5.44 8.21
C LEU A 137 5.58 -5.75 7.63
N GLY A 138 4.77 -4.73 7.40
CA GLY A 138 3.50 -4.87 6.71
C GLY A 138 3.42 -4.08 5.41
N ILE A 139 2.39 -4.38 4.64
CA ILE A 139 2.07 -3.63 3.43
C ILE A 139 0.59 -3.26 3.38
N ARG A 140 0.30 -2.05 2.95
CA ARG A 140 -1.05 -1.54 2.72
C ARG A 140 -1.41 -1.63 1.25
N ALA A 141 -2.54 -2.26 0.93
CA ALA A 141 -3.03 -2.47 -0.44
C ALA A 141 -4.48 -1.98 -0.63
N SER A 142 -4.80 -1.45 -1.82
CA SER A 142 -6.17 -1.09 -2.23
C SER A 142 -6.42 -1.36 -3.72
N PRO A 143 -7.70 -1.55 -4.10
CA PRO A 143 -8.12 -1.68 -5.49
C PRO A 143 -8.49 -0.34 -6.12
N GLY A 144 -8.58 0.74 -5.33
CA GLY A 144 -9.02 2.06 -5.81
C GLY A 144 -8.07 3.19 -5.40
N ASN A 145 -8.28 4.34 -6.04
CA ASN A 145 -7.43 5.52 -5.94
C ASN A 145 -8.15 6.67 -5.23
N VAL A 146 -7.43 7.47 -4.43
CA VAL A 146 -8.06 8.60 -3.69
C VAL A 146 -8.32 9.82 -4.55
N ASN A 147 -7.69 9.93 -5.72
CA ASN A 147 -7.94 11.00 -6.69
C ASN A 147 -9.07 10.67 -7.68
N ASN A 148 -9.56 9.43 -7.67
CA ASN A 148 -10.71 9.01 -8.46
C ASN A 148 -11.41 7.82 -7.78
N PHE A 149 -12.37 8.11 -6.91
CA PHE A 149 -13.07 7.10 -6.11
C PHE A 149 -13.95 6.14 -6.92
N ALA A 150 -14.30 6.49 -8.16
CA ALA A 150 -15.03 5.61 -9.07
C ALA A 150 -14.10 4.62 -9.81
N SER A 151 -12.79 4.87 -9.80
CA SER A 151 -11.80 4.01 -10.45
C SER A 151 -11.40 2.87 -9.51
N LEU A 152 -11.70 1.66 -9.95
CA LEU A 152 -11.09 0.44 -9.48
C LEU A 152 -10.04 -0.04 -10.49
N ARG A 153 -9.20 -0.97 -10.06
CA ARG A 153 -8.25 -1.70 -10.90
C ARG A 153 -8.94 -2.34 -12.10
N GLU A 154 -8.30 -2.23 -13.26
CA GLU A 154 -8.87 -2.57 -14.57
C GLU A 154 -9.21 -4.06 -14.71
N ASN A 155 -8.35 -4.96 -14.20
CA ASN A 155 -8.61 -6.41 -14.27
C ASN A 155 -9.36 -6.94 -13.05
N GLY A 156 -9.84 -6.05 -12.18
CA GLY A 156 -10.61 -6.38 -10.99
C GLY A 156 -9.90 -7.37 -10.07
N GLU A 157 -10.54 -8.50 -9.82
CA GLU A 157 -10.05 -9.56 -8.93
C GLU A 157 -8.75 -10.19 -9.38
N ARG A 158 -8.48 -10.30 -10.69
CA ARG A 158 -7.20 -10.83 -11.17
C ARG A 158 -6.03 -9.99 -10.69
N ASP A 159 -6.21 -8.67 -10.61
CA ASP A 159 -5.19 -7.80 -10.03
C ASP A 159 -5.09 -8.02 -8.52
N ALA A 160 -6.21 -8.23 -7.81
CA ALA A 160 -6.20 -8.54 -6.38
C ALA A 160 -5.48 -9.87 -6.08
N GLU A 161 -5.72 -10.92 -6.87
CA GLU A 161 -5.03 -12.20 -6.82
C GLU A 161 -3.53 -12.03 -7.10
N ALA A 162 -3.16 -11.35 -8.19
CA ALA A 162 -1.76 -11.13 -8.52
C ALA A 162 -1.01 -10.34 -7.44
N ILE A 163 -1.64 -9.29 -6.90
CA ILE A 163 -1.05 -8.46 -5.84
C ILE A 163 -0.91 -9.28 -4.56
N VAL A 164 -2.00 -9.84 -4.03
CA VAL A 164 -1.99 -10.58 -2.77
C VAL A 164 -1.14 -11.84 -2.88
N GLY A 165 -1.27 -12.61 -3.96
CA GLY A 165 -0.48 -13.80 -4.20
C GLY A 165 1.02 -13.52 -4.28
N THR A 166 1.42 -12.36 -4.81
CA THR A 166 2.82 -11.92 -4.79
C THR A 166 3.31 -11.61 -3.38
N LEU A 167 2.42 -11.14 -2.49
CA LEU A 167 2.76 -10.85 -1.11
C LEU A 167 2.95 -12.12 -0.27
N THR A 168 2.22 -13.20 -0.57
CA THR A 168 2.33 -14.52 0.10
C THR A 168 3.73 -15.14 0.01
N GLY A 169 4.55 -14.73 -0.98
CA GLY A 169 5.94 -15.19 -1.15
C GLY A 169 6.99 -14.10 -0.88
N SER A 170 6.63 -13.05 -0.14
CA SER A 170 7.53 -11.95 0.21
C SER A 170 7.74 -11.84 1.72
N ASP A 171 8.70 -11.04 2.15
CA ASP A 171 9.07 -10.87 3.56
C ASP A 171 8.08 -9.99 4.37
N VAL A 172 6.80 -9.95 3.98
CA VAL A 172 5.77 -9.20 4.71
C VAL A 172 5.11 -10.10 5.75
N ASP A 173 5.00 -9.58 6.97
CA ASP A 173 4.37 -10.23 8.10
C ASP A 173 2.85 -10.03 8.13
N TYR A 174 2.31 -8.98 7.48
CA TYR A 174 0.86 -8.77 7.37
C TYR A 174 0.44 -7.93 6.17
N ILE A 175 -0.82 -8.10 5.75
CA ILE A 175 -1.48 -7.31 4.71
C ILE A 175 -2.53 -6.41 5.34
N TYR A 176 -2.47 -5.11 5.06
CA TYR A 176 -3.44 -4.12 5.49
C TYR A 176 -4.33 -3.70 4.31
N THR A 177 -5.58 -4.14 4.30
CA THR A 177 -6.52 -3.81 3.23
C THR A 177 -7.22 -2.49 3.53
N THR A 178 -7.34 -1.61 2.54
CA THR A 178 -8.02 -0.31 2.70
C THR A 178 -9.01 -0.07 1.56
N LEU A 179 -10.25 0.27 1.93
CA LEU A 179 -11.27 0.73 1.00
C LEU A 179 -12.34 1.51 1.78
N TYR A 180 -12.95 2.55 1.18
CA TYR A 180 -14.01 3.32 1.83
C TYR A 180 -15.14 2.40 2.32
N ARG A 181 -15.62 1.53 1.42
CA ARG A 181 -16.63 0.50 1.70
C ARG A 181 -16.09 -0.93 1.72
N GLY A 182 -15.01 -1.14 2.47
CA GLY A 182 -14.30 -2.43 2.52
C GLY A 182 -15.08 -3.63 3.06
N TRP A 183 -16.32 -3.49 3.53
CA TRP A 183 -17.23 -4.60 3.87
C TRP A 183 -18.14 -5.03 2.72
N GLN A 184 -18.17 -4.28 1.62
CA GLN A 184 -18.95 -4.63 0.43
C GLN A 184 -18.11 -5.49 -0.53
N PRO A 185 -18.76 -6.22 -1.45
CA PRO A 185 -18.08 -6.82 -2.59
C PRO A 185 -17.16 -5.79 -3.28
N THR A 186 -15.89 -6.16 -3.44
CA THR A 186 -14.88 -5.24 -3.99
C THR A 186 -15.10 -4.97 -5.46
N PHE A 187 -15.50 -6.01 -6.20
CA PHE A 187 -15.72 -5.97 -7.63
C PHE A 187 -17.17 -6.37 -7.95
N PRO A 188 -17.78 -5.81 -9.02
CA PRO A 188 -19.20 -6.06 -9.32
C PRO A 188 -19.56 -7.52 -9.59
N VAL A 189 -18.61 -8.33 -10.06
CA VAL A 189 -18.86 -9.68 -10.59
C VAL A 189 -18.78 -10.75 -9.50
N GLN A 190 -17.93 -10.59 -8.50
CA GLN A 190 -17.70 -11.61 -7.47
C GLN A 190 -18.14 -11.14 -6.08
N PRO A 191 -18.74 -12.05 -5.28
CA PRO A 191 -19.00 -11.78 -3.88
C PRO A 191 -17.68 -11.75 -3.11
N GLY A 192 -17.50 -10.76 -2.23
CA GLY A 192 -16.36 -10.74 -1.30
C GLY A 192 -15.70 -9.38 -1.17
N SER A 193 -15.50 -8.98 0.07
CA SER A 193 -14.67 -7.87 0.46
C SER A 193 -13.20 -8.09 0.10
N LEU A 194 -12.44 -6.99 0.07
CA LEU A 194 -11.01 -7.04 -0.22
C LEU A 194 -10.25 -7.84 0.85
N ALA A 195 -10.74 -7.80 2.10
CA ALA A 195 -10.18 -8.60 3.18
C ALA A 195 -10.42 -10.10 2.99
N GLU A 196 -11.61 -10.50 2.51
CA GLU A 196 -11.92 -11.90 2.18
C GLU A 196 -11.08 -12.40 1.01
N LEU A 197 -10.94 -11.60 -0.06
CA LEU A 197 -10.05 -11.92 -1.17
C LEU A 197 -8.59 -12.05 -0.70
N ALA A 198 -8.11 -11.10 0.11
CA ALA A 198 -6.77 -11.15 0.66
C ALA A 198 -6.54 -12.41 1.51
N ARG A 199 -7.54 -12.81 2.32
CA ARG A 199 -7.47 -14.02 3.14
C ARG A 199 -7.46 -15.29 2.28
N SER A 200 -8.17 -15.30 1.16
CA SER A 200 -8.23 -16.42 0.23
C SER A 200 -6.89 -16.66 -0.47
N TYR A 201 -6.27 -15.58 -1.00
CA TYR A 201 -5.03 -15.68 -1.76
C TYR A 201 -3.74 -15.66 -0.91
N ALA A 202 -3.83 -15.23 0.35
CA ALA A 202 -2.74 -15.27 1.34
C ALA A 202 -3.18 -15.92 2.66
N PRO A 203 -3.54 -17.21 2.68
CA PRO A 203 -4.11 -17.86 3.85
C PRO A 203 -3.13 -17.97 5.04
N SER A 204 -1.83 -17.88 4.79
CA SER A 204 -0.77 -17.88 5.81
C SER A 204 -0.43 -16.49 6.35
N VAL A 205 -0.83 -15.41 5.66
CA VAL A 205 -0.46 -14.04 6.05
C VAL A 205 -1.63 -13.39 6.78
N PRO A 206 -1.44 -12.84 7.99
CA PRO A 206 -2.47 -12.07 8.68
C PRO A 206 -2.97 -10.89 7.86
N VAL A 207 -4.30 -10.68 7.89
CA VAL A 207 -4.98 -9.59 7.18
C VAL A 207 -5.61 -8.64 8.19
N ILE A 208 -5.28 -7.36 8.10
CA ILE A 208 -5.89 -6.27 8.86
C ILE A 208 -6.83 -5.51 7.91
N ALA A 209 -8.12 -5.53 8.21
CA ALA A 209 -9.13 -4.85 7.40
C ALA A 209 -9.40 -3.43 7.91
N TYR A 210 -9.30 -2.43 7.02
CA TYR A 210 -9.68 -1.05 7.29
C TYR A 210 -10.75 -0.56 6.31
N SER A 211 -11.83 -0.05 6.89
CA SER A 211 -12.94 0.58 6.19
C SER A 211 -13.79 1.39 7.19
N ASP A 212 -14.85 2.07 6.75
CA ASP A 212 -15.81 2.82 7.60
C ASP A 212 -16.60 2.01 8.66
N LEU A 213 -16.08 0.89 9.17
CA LEU A 213 -16.68 -0.08 10.10
C LEU A 213 -17.51 0.47 11.29
N LEU A 214 -17.36 1.74 11.65
CA LEU A 214 -18.17 2.47 12.63
C LEU A 214 -19.67 2.50 12.33
N THR A 215 -20.12 2.28 11.09
CA THR A 215 -21.55 2.23 10.75
C THR A 215 -22.28 0.95 11.22
N ARG A 216 -21.59 -0.09 11.72
CA ARG A 216 -22.21 -1.38 12.12
C ARG A 216 -22.06 -1.85 13.54
N PHE A 217 -21.18 -1.26 14.37
CA PHE A 217 -21.17 -1.62 15.80
C PHE A 217 -22.45 -1.21 16.54
N SER A 218 -23.31 -0.39 15.92
CA SER A 218 -24.66 -0.07 16.42
C SER A 218 -25.77 -1.01 15.94
N SER A 219 -25.53 -1.91 14.98
CA SER A 219 -26.64 -2.62 14.29
C SER A 219 -26.43 -4.12 13.99
N ALA A 220 -25.33 -4.74 14.40
CA ALA A 220 -25.15 -6.19 14.21
C ALA A 220 -24.64 -6.89 15.47
N HIS A 221 -25.56 -7.38 16.30
CA HIS A 221 -25.28 -8.48 17.23
C HIS A 221 -25.19 -9.79 16.42
N GLY A 222 -24.00 -10.07 15.89
CA GLY A 222 -23.61 -11.36 15.36
C GLY A 222 -22.22 -11.68 15.90
N SER A 223 -22.14 -12.63 16.82
CA SER A 223 -20.90 -13.00 17.52
C SER A 223 -19.86 -13.56 16.55
N CYS A 224 -18.99 -12.71 16.03
CA CYS A 224 -17.70 -13.12 15.48
C CYS A 224 -16.65 -12.90 16.56
N ASN A 225 -16.45 -13.91 17.41
CA ASN A 225 -15.35 -13.93 18.39
C ASN A 225 -14.04 -14.18 17.65
N VAL A 226 -13.45 -13.12 17.09
CA VAL A 226 -12.02 -13.11 16.78
C VAL A 226 -11.37 -12.25 17.85
N ALA A 227 -10.71 -12.90 18.81
CA ALA A 227 -9.94 -12.19 19.81
C ALA A 227 -8.89 -11.29 19.10
N PRO A 228 -8.77 -10.01 19.46
CA PRO A 228 -7.78 -9.12 18.86
C PRO A 228 -6.39 -9.72 19.08
N GLN A 229 -5.73 -10.13 18.00
CA GLN A 229 -4.35 -10.60 18.06
C GLN A 229 -3.43 -9.39 18.12
N SER A 230 -2.57 -9.36 19.13
CA SER A 230 -1.50 -8.36 19.20
C SER A 230 -0.61 -8.48 17.97
N ILE A 231 -0.22 -7.38 17.36
CA ILE A 231 0.74 -7.39 16.25
C ILE A 231 2.07 -8.06 16.64
N LYS A 232 2.45 -8.05 17.93
CA LYS A 232 3.62 -8.81 18.44
C LYS A 232 3.46 -10.33 18.35
N SER A 233 2.23 -10.82 18.21
CA SER A 233 1.93 -12.24 18.06
C SER A 233 1.95 -12.73 16.60
N VAL A 234 2.04 -11.82 15.64
CA VAL A 234 2.06 -12.12 14.21
C VAL A 234 3.32 -12.90 13.80
N ARG A 235 4.48 -12.64 14.44
CA ARG A 235 5.74 -13.38 14.16
C ARG A 235 5.95 -14.65 15.00
N ARG A 236 5.29 -14.80 16.16
CA ARG A 236 5.51 -15.93 17.09
C ARG A 236 4.83 -17.26 16.68
N LYS A 237 4.35 -17.38 15.45
CA LYS A 237 3.81 -18.64 14.90
C LYS A 237 4.70 -19.13 13.76
N LEU A 238 5.88 -19.62 14.12
CA LEU A 238 6.65 -20.62 13.38
C LEU A 238 6.92 -21.79 14.32
#